data_AF-A0A6J2X8W8-F1
#
_entry.id   AF-A0A6J2X8W8-F1
#
_cell.length_a   1.000
_cell.length_b   1.000
_cell.length_c   1.000
_cell.angle_alpha   90.00
_cell.angle_beta   90.00
_cell.angle_gamma   90.00
#
_symmetry.space_group_name_H-M   'P 1'
#
loop_
_entity.id
_entity.type
_entity.pdbx_description
1 polymer ?
#
loop_
_entity_poly.entity_id
_entity_poly.type
_entity_poly.pdbx_seq_one_letter_code
_entity_poly.pdbx_strand_id
1 'polypeptide(L)'
;MNLLRKMPPKLKYSEEQMSLALNAVKQGMPVATAAKTFKVPRTTLLDKKTGRTPINRKMGPPSVLSLLEEEILVNWIFLMTQKHQPVTKEQVLDSVQLIIKQEKRKSPFTDGRPGKKWFASFLKRNPQVTSRIAQNLTPARESVTEEKLRRWFQEIHEYLRSENLLDVTKDPTRVFNADESAFFLQPKGEKVLAKKGAKSVYIAGTNDDKENLTVLVTANGQGDFAPPMIIFK
;
A
#
# COMPACT_ATOMS: atom_id res chain seq x y z
N MET A 1 0.95 34.51 -8.78
CA MET A 1 2.27 34.18 -9.35
C MET A 1 2.33 32.71 -9.69
N ASN A 2 2.34 32.39 -10.98
CA ASN A 2 2.29 31.03 -11.50
C ASN A 2 3.72 30.45 -11.48
N LEU A 3 4.11 29.80 -10.37
CA LEU A 3 5.37 29.07 -10.29
C LEU A 3 5.22 27.76 -11.08
N LEU A 4 5.43 27.82 -12.39
CA LEU A 4 5.67 26.63 -13.20
C LEU A 4 6.86 25.88 -12.58
N ARG A 5 6.57 24.78 -11.87
CA ARG A 5 7.61 23.90 -11.31
C ARG A 5 8.45 23.40 -12.47
N LYS A 6 9.67 23.95 -12.63
CA LYS A 6 10.69 23.37 -13.51
C LYS A 6 10.81 21.89 -13.18
N MET A 7 10.65 21.03 -14.19
CA MET A 7 10.84 19.60 -14.01
C MET A 7 12.25 19.35 -13.49
N PRO A 8 12.43 18.43 -12.53
CA PRO A 8 13.75 18.10 -12.04
C PRO A 8 14.61 17.61 -13.20
N PRO A 9 15.88 18.02 -13.27
CA PRO A 9 16.77 17.59 -14.34
C PRO A 9 16.84 16.06 -14.33
N LYS A 10 16.71 15.45 -15.50
CA LYS A 10 16.81 13.99 -15.70
C LYS A 10 18.12 13.66 -16.40
N LEU A 11 18.69 12.51 -16.08
CA LEU A 11 19.79 11.97 -16.88
C LEU A 11 19.27 11.70 -18.30
N LYS A 12 20.06 12.10 -19.30
CA LYS A 12 19.77 11.84 -20.72
C LYS A 12 20.29 10.48 -21.19
N TYR A 13 20.78 9.66 -20.27
CA TYR A 13 21.40 8.36 -20.53
C TYR A 13 21.03 7.37 -19.42
N SER A 14 21.01 6.07 -19.74
CA SER A 14 20.83 4.98 -18.76
C SER A 14 22.16 4.59 -18.09
N GLU A 15 22.08 3.96 -16.92
CA GLU A 15 23.28 3.43 -16.24
C GLU A 15 24.00 2.39 -17.10
N GLU A 16 23.26 1.57 -17.84
CA GLU A 16 23.78 0.59 -18.78
C GLU A 16 24.55 1.25 -19.94
N GLN A 17 23.99 2.28 -20.58
CA GLN A 17 24.68 3.04 -21.62
C GLN A 17 26.01 3.63 -21.13
N MET A 18 26.03 4.14 -19.90
CA MET A 18 27.25 4.66 -19.28
C MET A 18 28.26 3.55 -18.97
N SER A 19 27.80 2.38 -18.50
CA SER A 19 28.65 1.22 -18.23
C SER A 19 29.32 0.69 -19.50
N LEU A 20 28.53 0.52 -20.58
CA LEU A 20 29.04 0.09 -21.89
C LEU A 20 30.06 1.10 -22.46
N ALA A 21 29.77 2.39 -22.35
CA ALA A 21 30.69 3.45 -22.78
C ALA A 21 32.01 3.43 -22.00
N LEU A 22 31.96 3.23 -20.67
CA LEU A 22 33.16 3.12 -19.84
C LEU A 22 33.99 1.88 -20.20
N ASN A 23 33.34 0.74 -20.46
CA ASN A 23 34.02 -0.49 -20.86
C ASN A 23 34.67 -0.36 -22.24
N ALA A 24 33.99 0.23 -23.22
CA ALA A 24 34.57 0.48 -24.55
C ALA A 24 35.81 1.39 -24.45
N VAL A 25 35.77 2.42 -23.60
CA VAL A 25 36.92 3.30 -23.35
C VAL A 25 38.06 2.56 -22.65
N LYS A 26 37.77 1.63 -21.75
CA LYS A 26 38.79 0.76 -21.13
C LYS A 26 39.42 -0.19 -22.14
N GLN A 27 38.66 -0.66 -23.13
CA GLN A 27 39.13 -1.50 -24.25
C GLN A 27 39.90 -0.72 -25.33
N GLY A 28 40.15 0.58 -25.12
CA GLY A 28 40.96 1.41 -26.04
C GLY A 28 40.17 2.31 -26.98
N MET A 29 38.83 2.30 -26.93
CA MET A 29 38.02 3.22 -27.74
C MET A 29 38.22 4.68 -27.30
N PRO A 30 38.43 5.63 -28.23
CA PRO A 30 38.50 7.04 -27.88
C PRO A 30 37.22 7.55 -27.20
N VAL A 31 37.35 8.37 -26.16
CA VAL A 31 36.22 8.89 -25.35
C VAL A 31 35.17 9.59 -26.21
N ALA A 32 35.58 10.34 -27.23
CA ALA A 32 34.66 11.02 -28.13
C ALA A 32 33.83 10.05 -28.99
N THR A 33 34.44 8.95 -29.43
CA THR A 33 33.79 7.89 -30.21
C THR A 33 32.81 7.13 -29.32
N ALA A 34 33.25 6.68 -28.15
CA ALA A 34 32.39 5.98 -27.19
C ALA A 34 31.18 6.85 -26.76
N ALA A 35 31.39 8.14 -26.52
CA ALA A 35 30.31 9.07 -26.17
C ALA A 35 29.23 9.14 -27.27
N LYS A 36 29.63 9.20 -28.54
CA LYS A 36 28.70 9.21 -29.68
C LYS A 36 28.00 7.85 -29.85
N THR A 37 28.75 6.75 -29.83
CA THR A 37 28.24 5.39 -30.03
C THR A 37 27.18 5.02 -28.99
N PHE A 38 27.46 5.27 -27.72
CA PHE A 38 26.56 4.90 -26.61
C PHE A 38 25.61 6.02 -26.18
N LYS A 39 25.57 7.14 -26.94
CA LYS A 39 24.68 8.29 -26.69
C LYS A 39 24.81 8.87 -25.27
N VAL A 40 26.04 8.96 -24.75
CA VAL A 40 26.34 9.55 -23.44
C VAL A 40 27.08 10.88 -23.58
N PRO A 41 26.89 11.86 -22.68
CA PRO A 41 27.64 13.13 -22.75
C PRO A 41 29.14 12.90 -22.57
N ARG A 42 29.95 13.43 -23.50
CA ARG A 42 31.41 13.25 -23.51
C ARG A 42 32.09 13.71 -22.22
N THR A 43 31.70 14.88 -21.69
CA THR A 43 32.25 15.42 -20.44
C THR A 43 31.93 14.52 -19.26
N THR A 44 30.68 14.07 -19.13
CA THR A 44 30.26 13.13 -18.09
C THR A 44 31.02 11.80 -18.16
N LEU A 45 31.22 11.25 -19.36
CA LEU A 45 32.00 10.03 -19.56
C LEU A 45 33.46 10.22 -19.13
N LEU A 46 34.06 11.37 -19.47
CA LEU A 46 35.41 11.73 -19.08
C LEU A 46 35.54 11.91 -17.55
N ASP A 47 34.61 12.59 -16.92
CA ASP A 47 34.60 12.81 -15.47
C ASP A 47 34.44 11.50 -14.69
N LYS A 48 33.67 10.54 -15.22
CA LYS A 48 33.55 9.19 -14.63
C LYS A 48 34.80 8.35 -14.86
N LYS A 49 35.41 8.42 -16.05
CA LYS A 49 36.69 7.75 -16.35
C LYS A 49 37.81 8.22 -15.42
N THR A 50 37.89 9.53 -15.19
CA THR A 50 38.92 10.17 -14.36
C THR A 50 38.63 10.11 -12.86
N GLY A 51 37.49 9.53 -12.45
CA GLY A 51 37.10 9.42 -11.05
C GLY A 51 36.60 10.72 -10.40
N ARG A 52 36.51 11.83 -11.15
CA ARG A 52 35.94 13.10 -10.67
C ARG A 52 34.49 12.97 -10.22
N THR A 53 33.74 12.04 -10.83
CA THR A 53 32.39 11.71 -10.40
C THR A 53 32.17 10.21 -10.32
N PRO A 54 31.38 9.72 -9.35
CA PRO A 54 31.09 8.29 -9.23
C PRO A 54 30.32 7.77 -10.46
N ILE A 55 30.56 6.50 -10.80
CA ILE A 55 29.92 5.81 -11.95
C ILE A 55 28.40 5.80 -11.78
N ASN A 56 27.91 5.48 -10.59
CA ASN A 56 26.51 5.60 -10.24
C ASN A 56 26.32 6.85 -9.38
N ARG A 57 25.49 7.78 -9.87
CA ARG A 57 25.10 8.97 -9.11
C ARG A 57 23.59 9.03 -9.03
N LYS A 58 23.05 9.23 -7.84
CA LYS A 58 21.63 9.58 -7.66
C LYS A 58 21.48 11.09 -7.78
N MET A 59 20.39 11.53 -8.40
CA MET A 59 20.06 12.96 -8.51
C MET A 59 19.24 13.40 -7.31
N GLY A 60 19.57 14.56 -6.75
CA GLY A 60 18.92 15.12 -5.58
C GLY A 60 19.66 14.82 -4.28
N PRO A 61 19.24 15.45 -3.18
CA PRO A 61 19.83 15.23 -1.87
C PRO A 61 19.59 13.79 -1.38
N PRO A 62 20.46 13.26 -0.51
CA PRO A 62 20.23 11.97 0.14
C PRO A 62 18.95 11.99 0.99
N SER A 63 18.40 10.81 1.26
CA SER A 63 17.33 10.65 2.25
C SER A 63 17.84 11.05 3.64
N VAL A 64 16.94 11.50 4.52
CA VAL A 64 17.27 11.82 5.92
C VAL A 64 17.59 10.56 6.72
N LEU A 65 17.04 9.43 6.30
CA LEU A 65 17.39 8.11 6.81
C LEU A 65 18.38 7.43 5.86
N SER A 66 19.34 6.72 6.43
CA SER A 66 20.18 5.78 5.72
C SER A 66 19.38 4.57 5.22
N LEU A 67 19.97 3.78 4.31
CA LEU A 67 19.33 2.57 3.81
C LEU A 67 19.07 1.57 4.95
N LEU A 68 20.00 1.43 5.89
CA LEU A 68 19.88 0.56 7.05
C LEU A 68 18.73 0.99 7.97
N GLU A 69 18.58 2.30 8.21
CA GLU A 69 17.49 2.82 9.03
C GLU A 69 16.12 2.65 8.35
N GLU A 70 16.05 2.85 7.02
CA GLU A 70 14.83 2.55 6.28
C GLU A 70 14.49 1.06 6.36
N GLU A 71 15.48 0.17 6.30
CA GLU A 71 15.28 -1.28 6.46
C GLU A 71 14.77 -1.66 7.85
N ILE A 72 15.34 -1.09 8.92
CA ILE A 72 14.85 -1.27 10.29
C ILE A 72 13.38 -0.83 10.40
N LEU A 73 13.04 0.31 9.81
CA LEU A 73 11.68 0.84 9.82
C LEU A 73 10.71 -0.07 9.06
N VAL A 74 11.13 -0.63 7.92
CA VAL A 74 10.34 -1.61 7.15
C VAL A 74 10.13 -2.89 7.95
N ASN A 75 11.18 -3.44 8.58
CA ASN A 75 11.10 -4.64 9.39
C ASN A 75 10.16 -4.46 10.58
N TRP A 76 10.19 -3.28 11.22
CA TRP A 76 9.25 -2.93 12.27
C TRP A 76 7.80 -2.90 11.77
N ILE A 77 7.52 -2.30 10.61
CA ILE A 77 6.18 -2.29 10.00
C ILE A 77 5.67 -3.73 9.79
N PHE A 78 6.52 -4.63 9.28
CA PHE A 78 6.16 -6.03 9.04
C PHE A 78 5.92 -6.81 10.33
N LEU A 79 6.79 -6.66 11.32
CA LEU A 79 6.63 -7.29 12.63
C LEU A 79 5.32 -6.88 13.30
N MET A 80 4.99 -5.59 13.26
CA MET A 80 3.75 -5.05 13.83
C MET A 80 2.51 -5.57 13.09
N THR A 81 2.61 -5.74 11.76
CA THR A 81 1.54 -6.34 10.96
C THR A 81 1.32 -7.82 11.31
N GLN A 82 2.40 -8.58 11.52
CA GLN A 82 2.32 -9.99 11.97
C GLN A 82 1.68 -10.12 13.36
N LYS A 83 1.86 -9.11 14.22
CA LYS A 83 1.24 -9.03 15.55
C LYS A 83 -0.18 -8.44 15.54
N HIS A 84 -0.82 -8.35 14.37
CA HIS A 84 -2.16 -7.77 14.19
C HIS A 84 -2.31 -6.33 14.68
N GLN A 85 -1.21 -5.58 14.76
CA GLN A 85 -1.17 -4.18 15.16
C GLN A 85 -0.54 -3.32 14.05
N PRO A 86 -1.20 -3.16 12.90
CA PRO A 86 -0.61 -2.51 11.73
C PRO A 86 -0.21 -1.05 12.02
N VAL A 87 0.95 -0.66 11.50
CA VAL A 87 1.48 0.69 11.68
C VAL A 87 0.83 1.67 10.70
N THR A 88 0.34 2.78 11.23
CA THR A 88 -0.25 3.86 10.44
C THR A 88 0.81 4.78 9.83
N LYS A 89 0.43 5.51 8.77
CA LYS A 89 1.28 6.55 8.17
C LYS A 89 1.79 7.56 9.22
N GLU A 90 0.94 8.00 10.14
CA GLU A 90 1.33 9.01 11.13
C GLU A 90 2.35 8.46 12.12
N GLN A 91 2.19 7.21 12.57
CA GLN A 91 3.19 6.55 13.43
C GLN A 91 4.56 6.45 12.74
N VAL A 92 4.60 6.14 11.44
CA VAL A 92 5.86 6.16 10.67
C VAL A 92 6.48 7.56 10.68
N LEU A 93 5.68 8.61 10.47
CA LEU A 93 6.17 10.00 10.50
C LEU A 93 6.66 10.41 11.90
N ASP A 94 5.96 9.98 12.95
CA ASP A 94 6.31 10.22 14.35
C ASP A 94 7.65 9.54 14.70
N SER A 95 7.81 8.26 14.34
CA SER A 95 9.04 7.51 14.59
C SER A 95 10.25 8.18 13.92
N VAL A 96 10.10 8.67 12.70
CA VAL A 96 11.20 9.35 12.00
C VAL A 96 11.48 10.73 12.58
N GLN A 97 10.45 11.48 12.99
CA GLN A 97 10.63 12.74 13.71
C GLN A 97 11.38 12.52 15.03
N LEU A 98 11.07 11.45 15.75
CA LEU A 98 11.74 11.07 17.00
C LEU A 98 13.22 10.81 16.77
N ILE A 99 13.58 9.98 15.77
CA ILE A 99 14.97 9.70 15.40
C ILE A 99 15.72 11.00 15.10
N ILE A 100 15.13 11.89 14.30
CA ILE A 100 15.75 13.17 13.93
C ILE A 100 16.02 14.04 15.17
N LYS A 101 15.06 14.11 16.10
CA LYS A 101 15.17 14.91 17.32
C LYS A 101 16.19 14.33 18.30
N GLN A 102 16.18 13.01 18.53
CA GLN A 102 17.11 12.32 19.43
C GLN A 102 18.56 12.42 18.94
N GLU A 103 18.77 12.19 17.65
CA GLU A 103 20.08 12.25 17.01
C GLU A 103 20.53 13.68 16.67
N LYS A 104 19.73 14.69 17.02
CA LYS A 104 19.96 16.12 16.73
C LYS A 104 20.35 16.39 15.27
N ARG A 105 19.74 15.66 14.34
CA ARG A 105 20.08 15.73 12.91
C ARG A 105 19.56 17.02 12.29
N LYS A 106 20.38 17.62 11.43
CA LYS A 106 19.90 18.66 10.52
C LYS A 106 18.93 17.99 9.53
N SER A 107 17.68 18.45 9.51
CA SER A 107 16.68 17.96 8.58
C SER A 107 16.09 19.10 7.75
N PRO A 108 15.65 18.83 6.51
CA PRO A 108 14.95 19.81 5.68
C PRO A 108 13.47 19.97 6.07
N PHE A 109 13.06 19.42 7.21
CA PHE A 109 11.67 19.32 7.64
C PHE A 109 11.31 20.41 8.65
N THR A 110 10.09 20.94 8.55
CA THR A 110 9.54 21.83 9.57
C THR A 110 9.38 21.05 10.89
N ASP A 111 10.00 21.54 11.97
CA ASP A 111 10.06 20.87 13.28
C ASP A 111 10.58 19.41 13.24
N GLY A 112 11.44 19.09 12.26
CA GLY A 112 11.97 17.73 12.11
C GLY A 112 10.94 16.69 11.66
N ARG A 113 9.69 17.06 11.36
CA ARG A 113 8.64 16.11 10.97
C ARG A 113 8.61 15.88 9.45
N PRO A 114 8.84 14.64 8.97
CA PRO A 114 8.75 14.38 7.54
C PRO A 114 7.32 14.62 7.01
N GLY A 115 7.23 15.18 5.81
CA GLY A 115 5.95 15.48 5.18
C GLY A 115 5.47 14.39 4.21
N LYS A 116 4.28 14.61 3.62
CA LYS A 116 3.67 13.72 2.60
C LYS A 116 4.62 13.34 1.46
N LYS A 117 5.46 14.28 1.00
CA LYS A 117 6.44 14.03 -0.08
C LYS A 117 7.53 13.03 0.33
N TRP A 118 8.01 13.13 1.56
CA TRP A 118 9.02 12.20 2.08
C TRP A 118 8.42 10.81 2.19
N PHE A 119 7.21 10.68 2.75
CA PHE A 119 6.51 9.39 2.86
C PHE A 119 6.27 8.73 1.50
N ALA A 120 5.82 9.49 0.50
CA ALA A 120 5.67 8.98 -0.86
C ALA A 120 7.01 8.50 -1.47
N SER A 121 8.10 9.20 -1.16
CA SER A 121 9.44 8.80 -1.60
C SER A 121 9.95 7.57 -0.86
N PHE A 122 9.62 7.42 0.43
CA PHE A 122 9.93 6.24 1.26
C PHE A 122 9.24 4.99 0.68
N LEU A 123 7.95 5.05 0.38
CA LEU A 123 7.24 3.93 -0.26
C LEU A 123 7.82 3.60 -1.65
N LYS A 124 8.23 4.61 -2.42
CA LYS A 124 8.88 4.39 -3.73
C LYS A 124 10.23 3.69 -3.60
N ARG A 125 10.98 3.94 -2.52
CA ARG A 125 12.25 3.25 -2.24
C ARG A 125 12.04 1.85 -1.66
N ASN A 126 10.91 1.62 -1.00
CA ASN A 126 10.57 0.38 -0.33
C ASN A 126 9.28 -0.21 -0.90
N PRO A 127 9.29 -0.73 -2.15
CA PRO A 127 8.09 -1.21 -2.86
C PRO A 127 7.40 -2.40 -2.18
N GLN A 128 8.07 -3.09 -1.26
CA GLN A 128 7.52 -4.14 -0.42
C GLN A 128 6.51 -3.62 0.62
N VAL A 129 6.50 -2.32 0.91
CA VAL A 129 5.53 -1.68 1.81
C VAL A 129 4.44 -1.01 0.99
N THR A 130 3.18 -1.36 1.25
CA THR A 130 2.03 -0.76 0.57
C THR A 130 0.98 -0.28 1.56
N SER A 131 0.21 0.73 1.15
CA SER A 131 -0.93 1.21 1.94
C SER A 131 -2.15 0.34 1.65
N ARG A 132 -2.79 -0.13 2.72
CA ARG A 132 -4.03 -0.92 2.71
C ARG A 132 -4.96 -0.39 3.80
N ILE A 133 -6.26 -0.60 3.61
CA ILE A 133 -7.25 -0.40 4.67
C ILE A 133 -7.24 -1.69 5.50
N ALA A 134 -6.91 -1.57 6.80
CA ALA A 134 -6.97 -2.71 7.70
C ALA A 134 -8.42 -3.18 7.84
N GLN A 135 -8.63 -4.49 7.75
CA GLN A 135 -9.92 -5.10 8.08
C GLN A 135 -9.96 -5.38 9.57
N ASN A 136 -11.10 -5.11 10.20
CA ASN A 136 -11.30 -5.48 11.59
C ASN A 136 -11.42 -7.01 11.68
N LEU A 137 -10.50 -7.64 12.40
CA LEU A 137 -10.62 -9.03 12.77
C LEU A 137 -11.46 -9.11 14.05
N THR A 138 -12.60 -9.77 14.01
CA THR A 138 -13.36 -10.09 15.23
C THR A 138 -12.64 -11.22 15.98
N PRO A 139 -12.61 -11.25 17.32
CA PRO A 139 -11.96 -12.32 18.11
C PRO A 139 -12.42 -13.74 17.73
N ALA A 140 -13.70 -13.89 17.36
CA ALA A 140 -14.24 -15.15 16.85
C ALA A 140 -13.47 -15.66 15.62
N ARG A 141 -13.09 -14.77 14.69
CA ARG A 141 -12.32 -15.09 13.48
C ARG A 141 -10.83 -15.32 13.76
N GLU A 142 -10.29 -14.70 14.82
CA GLU A 142 -8.90 -14.91 15.27
C GLU A 142 -8.68 -16.30 15.90
N SER A 143 -9.72 -16.84 16.54
CA SER A 143 -9.67 -18.14 17.23
C SER A 143 -9.81 -19.37 16.31
N VAL A 144 -10.09 -19.15 15.02
CA VAL A 144 -10.28 -20.21 14.02
C VAL A 144 -8.92 -20.60 13.45
N THR A 145 -8.48 -21.82 13.75
CA THR A 145 -7.26 -22.39 13.17
C THR A 145 -7.60 -23.32 12.01
N GLU A 146 -6.62 -23.64 11.17
CA GLU A 146 -6.79 -24.59 10.08
C GLU A 146 -7.26 -25.96 10.61
N GLU A 147 -6.72 -26.42 11.73
CA GLU A 147 -7.06 -27.70 12.33
C GLU A 147 -8.53 -27.72 12.79
N LYS A 148 -9.03 -26.61 13.35
CA LYS A 148 -10.44 -26.49 13.74
C LYS A 148 -11.36 -26.52 12.52
N LEU A 149 -10.98 -25.85 11.43
CA LEU A 149 -11.75 -25.87 10.18
C LEU A 149 -11.81 -27.28 9.58
N ARG A 150 -10.66 -27.96 9.47
CA ARG A 150 -10.58 -29.32 8.93
C ARG A 150 -11.43 -30.29 9.76
N ARG A 151 -11.34 -30.19 11.08
CA ARG A 151 -12.15 -31.01 12.00
C ARG A 151 -13.65 -30.76 11.81
N TRP A 152 -14.07 -29.50 11.73
CA TRP A 152 -15.47 -29.17 11.50
C TRP A 152 -16.00 -29.77 10.19
N PHE A 153 -15.25 -29.63 9.08
CA PHE A 153 -15.64 -30.25 7.80
C PHE A 153 -15.71 -31.78 7.88
N GLN A 154 -14.79 -32.40 8.62
CA GLN A 154 -14.79 -33.84 8.83
C GLN A 154 -16.04 -34.29 9.62
N GLU A 155 -16.37 -33.60 10.72
CA GLU A 155 -17.55 -33.90 11.54
C GLU A 155 -18.85 -33.77 10.73
N ILE A 156 -18.99 -32.69 9.93
CA ILE A 156 -20.15 -32.51 9.05
C ILE A 156 -20.24 -33.62 7.99
N HIS A 157 -19.11 -33.99 7.38
CA HIS A 157 -19.09 -35.04 6.37
C HIS A 157 -19.43 -36.42 6.96
N GLU A 158 -18.92 -36.75 8.15
CA GLU A 158 -19.24 -37.98 8.86
C GLU A 158 -20.72 -38.05 9.25
N TYR A 159 -21.30 -36.94 9.75
CA TYR A 159 -22.72 -36.83 10.04
C TYR A 159 -23.60 -37.03 8.79
N LEU A 160 -23.30 -36.33 7.70
CA LEU A 160 -24.04 -36.50 6.44
C LEU A 160 -23.93 -37.92 5.89
N ARG A 161 -22.80 -38.61 6.13
CA ARG A 161 -22.62 -40.01 5.76
C ARG A 161 -23.47 -40.94 6.62
N SER A 162 -23.50 -40.77 7.94
CA SER A 162 -24.28 -41.64 8.84
C SER A 162 -25.79 -41.54 8.59
N GLU A 163 -26.26 -40.34 8.24
CA GLU A 163 -27.67 -40.08 7.93
C GLU A 163 -28.04 -40.39 6.47
N ASN A 164 -27.10 -40.87 5.65
CA ASN A 164 -27.30 -41.12 4.22
C ASN A 164 -27.77 -39.87 3.42
N LEU A 165 -27.20 -38.70 3.74
CA LEU A 165 -27.53 -37.38 3.17
C LEU A 165 -26.41 -36.77 2.32
N LEU A 166 -25.40 -37.55 1.92
CA LEU A 166 -24.25 -37.05 1.16
C LEU A 166 -24.64 -36.46 -0.22
N ASP A 167 -25.75 -36.90 -0.79
CA ASP A 167 -26.32 -36.41 -2.05
C ASP A 167 -26.71 -34.93 -1.99
N VAL A 168 -27.10 -34.41 -0.82
CA VAL A 168 -27.44 -32.98 -0.61
C VAL A 168 -26.30 -32.07 -1.05
N THR A 169 -25.06 -32.46 -0.78
CA THR A 169 -23.87 -31.66 -1.12
C THR A 169 -23.51 -31.66 -2.61
N LYS A 170 -24.09 -32.59 -3.38
CA LYS A 170 -23.85 -32.72 -4.82
C LYS A 170 -24.87 -31.94 -5.66
N ASP A 171 -26.00 -31.58 -5.06
CA ASP A 171 -27.08 -30.85 -5.70
C ASP A 171 -27.05 -29.36 -5.28
N PRO A 172 -26.64 -28.45 -6.17
CA PRO A 172 -26.54 -27.03 -5.85
C PRO A 172 -27.90 -26.39 -5.52
N THR A 173 -29.02 -27.00 -5.90
CA THR A 173 -30.36 -26.49 -5.57
C THR A 173 -30.72 -26.64 -4.09
N ARG A 174 -30.01 -27.52 -3.37
CA ARG A 174 -30.29 -27.89 -1.97
C ARG A 174 -29.35 -27.24 -0.96
N VAL A 175 -28.31 -26.55 -1.43
CA VAL A 175 -27.32 -25.87 -0.57
C VAL A 175 -27.57 -24.39 -0.62
N PHE A 176 -28.06 -23.82 0.49
CA PHE A 176 -28.35 -22.40 0.63
C PHE A 176 -27.30 -21.72 1.50
N ASN A 177 -26.88 -20.53 1.07
CA ASN A 177 -26.15 -19.58 1.89
C ASN A 177 -27.06 -18.40 2.20
N ALA A 178 -27.03 -17.93 3.44
CA ALA A 178 -27.77 -16.77 3.92
C ALA A 178 -26.80 -15.82 4.60
N ASP A 179 -26.86 -14.53 4.25
CA ASP A 179 -26.04 -13.51 4.90
C ASP A 179 -26.81 -12.19 5.07
N GLU A 180 -26.44 -11.44 6.10
CA GLU A 180 -27.07 -10.18 6.46
C GLU A 180 -26.29 -9.00 5.88
N SER A 181 -27.00 -8.09 5.22
CA SER A 181 -26.43 -6.85 4.71
C SER A 181 -27.15 -5.63 5.30
N ALA A 182 -26.36 -4.68 5.80
CA ALA A 182 -26.86 -3.42 6.30
C ALA A 182 -26.89 -2.36 5.20
N PHE A 183 -28.08 -1.83 4.91
CA PHE A 183 -28.31 -0.74 3.97
C PHE A 183 -28.61 0.54 4.74
N PHE A 184 -27.68 1.48 4.71
CA PHE A 184 -27.83 2.78 5.37
C PHE A 184 -28.75 3.69 4.55
N LEU A 185 -29.76 4.27 5.21
CA LEU A 185 -30.75 5.14 4.55
C LEU A 185 -30.23 6.57 4.32
N GLN A 186 -29.08 6.88 4.92
CA GLN A 186 -28.31 8.08 4.63
C GLN A 186 -27.09 7.74 3.77
N PRO A 187 -26.93 8.35 2.59
CA PRO A 187 -25.70 8.27 1.82
C PRO A 187 -24.51 8.80 2.63
N LYS A 188 -23.39 8.06 2.66
CA LYS A 188 -22.15 8.59 3.23
C LYS A 188 -21.69 9.80 2.40
N GLY A 189 -21.35 10.89 3.07
CA GLY A 189 -20.89 12.11 2.41
C GLY A 189 -19.68 11.86 1.51
N GLU A 190 -19.69 12.46 0.32
CA GLU A 190 -18.56 12.45 -0.59
C GLU A 190 -17.52 13.52 -0.24
N LYS A 191 -16.36 13.49 -0.89
CA LYS A 191 -15.38 14.57 -0.78
C LYS A 191 -15.92 15.83 -1.46
N VAL A 192 -16.38 16.78 -0.65
CA VAL A 192 -16.85 18.08 -1.12
C VAL A 192 -15.73 19.12 -1.14
N LEU A 193 -15.85 20.11 -2.03
CA LEU A 193 -15.00 21.30 -2.01
C LEU A 193 -15.60 22.33 -1.05
N ALA A 194 -14.78 22.82 -0.13
CA ALA A 194 -15.19 23.82 0.85
C ALA A 194 -14.13 24.90 1.04
N LYS A 195 -14.51 26.01 1.67
CA LYS A 195 -13.61 27.13 1.96
C LYS A 195 -12.40 26.64 2.77
N LYS A 196 -11.19 27.00 2.31
CA LYS A 196 -9.94 26.66 3.00
C LYS A 196 -9.99 27.15 4.46
N GLY A 197 -9.81 26.24 5.41
CA GLY A 197 -9.89 26.52 6.85
C GLY A 197 -11.26 26.29 7.50
N ALA A 198 -12.28 25.89 6.72
CA ALA A 198 -13.54 25.42 7.29
C ALA A 198 -13.29 24.15 8.12
N LYS A 199 -13.67 24.18 9.40
CA LYS A 199 -13.51 23.04 10.32
C LYS A 199 -14.61 21.99 10.14
N SER A 200 -15.81 22.43 9.79
CA SER A 200 -16.97 21.58 9.55
C SER A 200 -17.62 21.95 8.23
N VAL A 201 -17.97 20.94 7.44
CA VAL A 201 -18.73 21.07 6.20
C VAL A 201 -19.89 20.10 6.31
N TYR A 202 -21.10 20.64 6.32
CA TYR A 202 -22.32 19.86 6.53
C TYR A 202 -23.01 19.64 5.19
N ILE A 203 -23.48 18.41 4.99
CA ILE A 203 -24.47 18.08 3.97
C ILE A 203 -25.80 18.00 4.72
N ALA A 204 -26.83 18.66 4.20
CA ALA A 204 -28.16 18.53 4.78
C ALA A 204 -28.65 17.09 4.53
N GLY A 205 -28.82 16.34 5.61
CA GLY A 205 -29.40 15.00 5.60
C GLY A 205 -30.91 15.05 5.73
N THR A 206 -31.62 14.16 5.05
CA THR A 206 -33.08 13.97 5.22
C THR A 206 -33.40 12.91 6.27
N ASN A 207 -32.51 11.93 6.47
CA ASN A 207 -32.68 10.82 7.41
C ASN A 207 -31.59 10.84 8.50
N ASP A 208 -31.81 10.10 9.60
CA ASP A 208 -30.80 9.91 10.65
C ASP A 208 -29.61 9.10 10.08
N ASP A 209 -28.39 9.56 10.32
CA ASP A 209 -27.15 8.90 9.90
C ASP A 209 -26.97 7.49 10.50
N LYS A 210 -27.78 7.13 11.50
CA LYS A 210 -27.80 5.81 12.15
C LYS A 210 -28.91 4.89 11.67
N GLU A 211 -29.87 5.38 10.88
CA GLU A 211 -30.94 4.55 10.35
C GLU A 211 -30.42 3.62 9.24
N ASN A 212 -30.68 2.32 9.42
CA ASN A 212 -30.31 1.30 8.46
C ASN A 212 -31.38 0.21 8.39
N LEU A 213 -31.58 -0.34 7.19
CA LEU A 213 -32.32 -1.57 6.98
C LEU A 213 -31.35 -2.75 7.05
N THR A 214 -31.72 -3.80 7.76
CA THR A 214 -31.01 -5.08 7.65
C THR A 214 -31.77 -5.96 6.67
N VAL A 215 -31.11 -6.42 5.63
CA VAL A 215 -31.68 -7.32 4.64
C VAL A 215 -30.93 -8.65 4.73
N LEU A 216 -31.67 -9.71 5.05
CA LEU A 216 -31.17 -11.08 4.94
C LEU A 216 -31.41 -11.58 3.52
N VAL A 217 -30.34 -11.91 2.82
CA VAL A 217 -30.37 -12.45 1.46
C VAL A 217 -29.98 -13.92 1.53
N THR A 218 -30.82 -14.77 0.95
CA THR A 218 -30.60 -16.22 0.91
C THR A 218 -30.64 -16.69 -0.54
N ALA A 219 -29.62 -17.43 -0.97
CA ALA A 219 -29.52 -17.98 -2.31
C ALA A 219 -28.98 -19.42 -2.27
N ASN A 220 -29.42 -20.25 -3.22
CA ASN A 220 -28.85 -21.59 -3.40
C ASN A 220 -27.60 -21.57 -4.30
N GLY A 221 -26.88 -22.69 -4.35
CA GLY A 221 -25.69 -22.86 -5.19
C GLY A 221 -25.97 -22.80 -6.70
N GLN A 222 -27.23 -22.90 -7.14
CA GLN A 222 -27.63 -22.76 -8.54
C GLN A 222 -27.85 -21.29 -8.94
N GLY A 223 -28.05 -20.40 -7.96
CA GLY A 223 -28.31 -18.98 -8.17
C GLY A 223 -29.77 -18.57 -8.02
N ASP A 224 -30.65 -19.46 -7.52
CA ASP A 224 -32.01 -19.10 -7.15
C ASP A 224 -32.02 -18.39 -5.80
N PHE A 225 -32.84 -17.33 -5.70
CA PHE A 225 -32.98 -16.52 -4.50
C PHE A 225 -34.29 -16.84 -3.77
N ALA A 226 -34.21 -16.99 -2.46
CA ALA A 226 -35.41 -16.90 -1.62
C ALA A 226 -35.84 -15.43 -1.52
N PRO A 227 -37.13 -15.15 -1.25
CA PRO A 227 -37.59 -13.79 -0.95
C PRO A 227 -36.73 -13.17 0.17
N PRO A 228 -36.19 -11.95 -0.02
CA PRO A 228 -35.37 -11.31 1.00
C PRO A 228 -36.21 -10.99 2.23
N MET A 229 -35.64 -11.19 3.41
CA MET A 229 -36.25 -10.74 4.66
C MET A 229 -35.70 -9.37 5.01
N ILE A 230 -36.58 -8.38 5.13
CA ILE A 230 -36.24 -7.01 5.49
C ILE A 230 -36.62 -6.80 6.94
N ILE A 231 -35.63 -6.46 7.76
CA ILE A 231 -35.81 -6.12 9.17
C ILE A 231 -35.67 -4.61 9.28
N PHE A 232 -36.76 -3.97 9.69
CA PHE A 232 -36.79 -2.56 10.06
C PHE A 232 -36.35 -2.43 11.53
N LYS A 233 -35.49 -1.45 11.82
CA LYS A 233 -35.07 -1.11 13.18
C LYS A 233 -35.78 0.13 13.69
#